data_AF-A0A1F5Y163-F1
#
_entry.id   AF-A0A1F5Y163-F1
#
_cell.length_a   1.000
_cell.length_b   1.000
_cell.length_c   1.000
_cell.angle_alpha   90.00
_cell.angle_beta   90.00
_cell.angle_gamma   90.00
#
_symmetry.space_group_name_H-M   'P 1'
#
loop_
_entity.id
_entity.type
_entity.pdbx_description
1 polymer ?
#
loop_
_entity_poly.entity_id
_entity_poly.type
_entity_poly.pdbx_seq_one_letter_code
_entity_poly.pdbx_strand_id
1 'polypeptide(L)'
;MKQIKKALPYITVSAMPFLAFAQGTGGVNNIVTNLSNLVNRIVPILLVIGTIVFLWGVIMFLTAGADEEKRANARSLMIYGLVGLFVMVAAWGIVGLLVGFTGTGNVPIPTNIGGINPI
;
A
#
# COMPACT_ATOMS: atom_id res chain seq x y z
N MET A 1 -4.36 53.68 21.91
CA MET A 1 -3.55 52.47 21.62
C MET A 1 -3.48 51.42 22.74
N LYS A 2 -3.46 51.79 24.04
CA LYS A 2 -3.34 50.80 25.14
C LYS A 2 -4.49 49.79 25.24
N GLN A 3 -5.72 50.18 24.89
CA GLN A 3 -6.90 49.29 24.99
C GLN A 3 -6.99 48.25 23.86
N ILE A 4 -6.48 48.57 22.67
CA ILE A 4 -6.43 47.62 21.54
C ILE A 4 -5.43 46.50 21.82
N LYS A 5 -4.27 46.82 22.42
CA LYS A 5 -3.26 45.82 22.82
C LYS A 5 -3.77 44.86 23.90
N LYS A 6 -4.72 45.29 24.74
CA LYS A 6 -5.38 44.43 25.74
C LYS A 6 -6.47 43.56 25.12
N ALA A 7 -7.15 44.01 24.06
CA ALA A 7 -8.20 43.26 23.38
C ALA A 7 -7.67 42.18 22.41
N LEU A 8 -6.47 42.37 21.86
CA LEU A 8 -5.81 41.44 20.93
C LEU A 8 -5.72 39.98 21.42
N PRO A 9 -5.27 39.67 22.65
CA PRO A 9 -5.20 38.28 23.12
C PRO A 9 -6.58 37.61 23.21
N TYR A 10 -7.62 38.35 23.61
CA TYR A 10 -8.98 37.80 23.70
C TYR A 10 -9.57 37.47 22.33
N ILE A 11 -9.31 38.31 21.32
CA ILE A 11 -9.71 38.06 19.92
C ILE A 11 -8.96 36.84 19.37
N THR A 12 -7.70 36.66 19.75
CA THR A 12 -6.90 35.53 19.28
C THR A 12 -7.39 34.21 19.91
N VAL A 13 -7.71 34.21 21.20
CA VAL A 13 -8.25 33.03 21.91
C VAL A 13 -9.65 32.68 21.43
N SER A 14 -10.50 33.66 21.12
CA SER A 14 -11.84 33.40 20.56
C SER A 14 -11.80 32.95 19.10
N ALA A 15 -10.74 33.30 18.36
CA ALA A 15 -10.53 32.84 16.98
C ALA A 15 -9.92 31.41 16.89
N MET A 16 -9.29 30.91 17.97
CA MET A 16 -8.65 29.57 17.98
C MET A 16 -9.57 28.41 17.56
N PRO A 17 -10.85 28.33 17.99
CA PRO A 17 -11.73 27.25 17.57
C PRO A 17 -11.97 27.26 16.05
N PHE A 18 -12.11 28.43 15.45
CA PHE A 18 -12.33 28.55 14.00
C PHE A 18 -11.11 28.09 13.20
N LEU A 19 -9.90 28.32 13.71
CA LEU A 19 -8.66 27.81 13.10
C LEU A 19 -8.52 26.29 13.26
N ALA A 20 -8.95 25.74 14.40
CA ALA A 20 -9.00 24.29 14.62
C ALA A 20 -10.00 23.58 13.68
N PHE A 21 -11.16 24.20 13.41
CA PHE A 21 -12.13 23.69 12.44
C PHE A 21 -11.71 23.91 10.98
N ALA A 22 -10.84 24.88 10.69
CA ALA A 22 -10.31 25.15 9.33
C ALA A 22 -9.19 24.18 8.90
N GLN A 23 -8.59 23.44 9.82
CA GLN A 23 -7.56 22.41 9.53
C GLN A 23 -8.13 21.15 8.86
N GLY A 24 -9.40 21.19 8.42
CA GLY A 24 -10.09 20.08 7.75
C GLY A 24 -9.65 19.84 6.32
N THR A 25 -8.38 19.49 6.08
CA THR A 25 -7.95 18.84 4.81
C THR A 25 -8.43 17.39 4.69
N GLY A 26 -9.42 17.00 5.49
CA GLY A 26 -9.81 15.60 5.72
C GLY A 26 -10.61 14.96 4.60
N GLY A 27 -11.31 15.68 3.73
CA GLY A 27 -12.20 15.04 2.74
C GLY A 27 -11.46 14.07 1.80
N VAL A 28 -10.52 14.60 1.02
CA VAL A 28 -9.77 13.79 0.02
C VAL A 28 -8.63 13.03 0.69
N ASN A 29 -7.93 13.64 1.65
CA ASN A 29 -6.82 12.98 2.33
C ASN A 29 -7.31 11.80 3.18
N ASN A 30 -8.49 11.87 3.80
CA ASN A 30 -9.02 10.72 4.56
C ASN A 30 -9.43 9.58 3.63
N ILE A 31 -9.96 9.87 2.44
CA ILE A 31 -10.31 8.82 1.46
C ILE A 31 -9.04 8.11 0.96
N VAL A 32 -8.04 8.89 0.54
CA VAL A 32 -6.77 8.35 0.03
C VAL A 32 -6.02 7.58 1.12
N THR A 33 -5.98 8.09 2.34
CA THR A 33 -5.32 7.40 3.47
C THR A 33 -6.09 6.15 3.92
N ASN A 34 -7.42 6.20 3.99
CA ASN A 34 -8.22 5.00 4.31
C ASN A 34 -8.08 3.92 3.23
N LEU A 35 -8.07 4.30 1.95
CA LEU A 35 -7.87 3.35 0.86
C LEU A 35 -6.46 2.75 0.89
N SER A 36 -5.45 3.58 1.12
CA SER A 36 -4.05 3.12 1.24
C SER A 36 -3.90 2.14 2.42
N ASN A 37 -4.52 2.43 3.56
CA ASN A 37 -4.52 1.54 4.72
C ASN A 37 -5.23 0.21 4.45
N LEU A 38 -6.33 0.22 3.68
CA LEU A 38 -7.05 -0.99 3.30
C LEU A 38 -6.21 -1.87 2.38
N VAL A 39 -5.64 -1.28 1.33
CA VAL A 39 -4.76 -1.98 0.38
C VAL A 39 -3.55 -2.58 1.11
N ASN A 40 -2.94 -1.82 2.03
CA ASN A 40 -1.80 -2.31 2.83
C ASN A 40 -2.15 -3.50 3.71
N ARG A 41 -3.39 -3.67 4.14
CA ARG A 41 -3.77 -4.86 4.92
C ARG A 41 -4.05 -6.07 4.02
N ILE A 42 -4.59 -5.85 2.82
CA ILE A 42 -5.01 -6.92 1.91
C ILE A 42 -3.83 -7.49 1.11
N VAL A 43 -2.91 -6.64 0.64
CA VAL A 43 -1.75 -7.06 -0.15
C VAL A 43 -0.93 -8.19 0.49
N PRO A 44 -0.53 -8.15 1.78
CA PRO A 44 0.26 -9.23 2.37
C PRO A 44 -0.53 -10.54 2.45
N ILE A 45 -1.85 -10.48 2.65
CA ILE A 45 -2.72 -11.66 2.63
C ILE A 45 -2.75 -12.26 1.22
N LEU A 46 -2.90 -11.42 0.18
CA LEU A 46 -2.85 -11.86 -1.21
C LEU A 46 -1.49 -12.46 -1.59
N LEU A 47 -0.39 -11.92 -1.04
CA LEU A 47 0.96 -12.46 -1.27
C LEU A 47 1.11 -13.85 -0.67
N VAL A 48 0.61 -14.07 0.56
CA VAL A 48 0.58 -15.41 1.19
C VAL A 48 -0.25 -16.38 0.36
N ILE A 49 -1.45 -15.99 -0.06
CA ILE A 49 -2.32 -16.83 -0.90
C ILE A 49 -1.65 -17.13 -2.25
N GLY A 50 -1.08 -16.13 -2.90
CA GLY A 50 -0.35 -16.30 -4.16
C GLY A 50 0.83 -17.25 -4.03
N THR A 51 1.56 -17.17 -2.92
CA THR A 51 2.66 -18.11 -2.61
C THR A 51 2.14 -19.52 -2.43
N ILE A 52 1.02 -19.72 -1.72
CA ILE A 52 0.40 -21.04 -1.54
C ILE A 52 -0.03 -21.63 -2.89
N VAL A 53 -0.69 -20.84 -3.75
CA VAL A 53 -1.12 -21.30 -5.08
C VAL A 53 0.08 -21.64 -5.96
N PHE A 54 1.13 -20.82 -5.93
CA PHE A 54 2.38 -21.11 -6.64
C PHE A 54 3.02 -22.43 -6.16
N LEU A 55 3.15 -22.62 -4.85
CA LEU A 55 3.67 -23.86 -4.26
C LEU A 55 2.80 -25.07 -4.61
N TRP A 56 1.48 -24.92 -4.64
CA TRP A 56 0.56 -25.98 -5.08
C TRP A 56 0.81 -26.39 -6.52
N GLY A 57 1.04 -25.42 -7.42
CA GLY A 57 1.44 -25.69 -8.81
C GLY A 57 2.76 -26.43 -8.92
N VAL A 58 3.75 -26.08 -8.09
CA VAL A 58 5.04 -26.79 -8.02
C VAL A 58 4.86 -28.22 -7.55
N ILE A 59 4.10 -28.45 -6.47
CA ILE A 59 3.83 -29.79 -5.93
C ILE A 59 3.12 -30.65 -6.99
N MET A 60 2.14 -30.07 -7.70
CA MET A 60 1.42 -30.78 -8.77
C MET A 60 2.35 -31.11 -9.95
N PHE A 61 3.30 -30.23 -10.26
CA PHE A 61 4.28 -30.47 -11.33
C PHE A 61 5.26 -31.59 -10.97
N LEU A 62 5.67 -31.65 -9.69
CA LEU A 62 6.55 -32.71 -9.18
C LEU A 62 5.85 -34.07 -9.12
N THR A 63 4.59 -34.10 -8.70
CA THR A 63 3.80 -35.34 -8.55
C THR A 63 3.23 -35.86 -9.87
N ALA A 64 3.23 -35.06 -10.94
CA ALA A 64 2.75 -35.46 -12.27
C ALA A 64 3.60 -36.57 -12.94
N GLY A 65 4.85 -36.78 -12.52
CA GLY A 65 5.68 -37.87 -13.03
C GLY A 65 5.91 -37.80 -14.56
N ALA A 66 5.59 -38.89 -15.28
CA ALA A 66 5.75 -39.01 -16.73
C ALA A 66 4.47 -38.67 -17.53
N ASP A 67 3.39 -38.29 -16.86
CA ASP A 67 2.10 -37.97 -17.48
C ASP A 67 2.16 -36.56 -18.09
N GLU A 68 2.34 -36.47 -19.41
CA GLU A 68 2.55 -35.21 -20.13
C GLU A 68 1.38 -34.23 -19.97
N GLU A 69 0.15 -34.73 -19.90
CA GLU A 69 -1.05 -33.91 -19.75
C GLU A 69 -1.11 -33.26 -18.36
N LYS A 70 -0.81 -34.04 -17.30
CA LYS A 70 -0.73 -33.51 -15.94
C LYS A 70 0.42 -32.53 -15.78
N ARG A 71 1.56 -32.77 -16.43
CA ARG A 71 2.69 -31.82 -16.42
C ARG A 71 2.34 -30.51 -17.11
N ALA A 72 1.63 -30.55 -18.23
CA ALA A 72 1.20 -29.35 -18.94
C ALA A 72 0.23 -28.50 -18.10
N ASN A 73 -0.74 -29.15 -17.46
CA ASN A 73 -1.69 -28.49 -16.56
C ASN A 73 -0.99 -27.90 -15.33
N ALA A 74 -0.11 -28.66 -14.68
CA ALA A 74 0.63 -28.20 -13.51
C ALA A 74 1.58 -27.03 -13.83
N ARG A 75 2.24 -27.08 -15.00
CA ARG A 75 3.10 -25.99 -15.48
C ARG A 75 2.30 -24.72 -15.69
N SER A 76 1.11 -24.83 -16.27
CA SER A 76 0.22 -23.68 -16.47
C SER A 76 -0.17 -23.06 -15.12
N LEU A 77 -0.58 -23.88 -14.15
CA LEU A 77 -0.93 -23.43 -12.80
C LEU A 77 0.25 -22.71 -12.11
N MET A 78 1.46 -23.27 -12.22
CA MET A 78 2.68 -22.68 -11.68
C MET A 78 2.99 -21.32 -12.33
N ILE A 79 2.85 -21.20 -13.66
CA ILE A 79 3.06 -19.94 -14.37
C ILE A 79 2.03 -18.88 -13.94
N TYR A 80 0.75 -19.25 -13.82
CA TYR A 80 -0.27 -18.31 -13.35
C TYR A 80 0.01 -17.82 -11.91
N GLY A 81 0.43 -18.72 -11.03
CA GLY A 81 0.86 -18.36 -9.68
C GLY A 81 2.08 -17.43 -9.68
N LEU A 82 3.09 -17.74 -10.51
CA LEU A 82 4.31 -16.95 -10.63
C LEU A 82 4.06 -15.56 -11.21
N VAL A 83 3.23 -15.45 -12.25
CA VAL A 83 2.86 -14.16 -12.86
C VAL A 83 2.11 -13.28 -11.87
N GLY A 84 1.17 -13.85 -11.11
CA GLY A 84 0.47 -13.11 -10.05
C GLY A 84 1.42 -12.55 -9.00
N LEU A 85 2.36 -13.38 -8.53
CA LEU A 85 3.39 -12.99 -7.56
C LEU A 85 4.34 -11.93 -8.13
N PHE A 86 4.77 -12.11 -9.38
CA PHE A 86 5.65 -11.18 -10.08
C PHE A 86 4.99 -9.81 -10.24
N VAL A 87 3.73 -9.73 -10.67
CA VAL A 87 3.02 -8.46 -10.84
C VAL A 87 2.88 -7.73 -9.50
N MET A 88 2.56 -8.45 -8.42
CA MET A 88 2.48 -7.85 -7.07
C MET A 88 3.80 -7.22 -6.65
N VAL A 89 4.93 -7.92 -6.84
CA VAL A 89 6.25 -7.41 -6.46
C VAL A 89 6.73 -6.31 -7.42
N ALA A 90 6.51 -6.47 -8.72
CA ALA A 90 6.93 -5.52 -9.76
C ALA A 90 6.24 -4.16 -9.62
N ALA A 91 4.94 -4.14 -9.28
CA ALA A 91 4.22 -2.88 -9.04
C ALA A 91 4.90 -2.06 -7.93
N TRP A 92 5.31 -2.71 -6.85
CA TRP A 92 6.03 -2.07 -5.74
C TRP A 92 7.45 -1.64 -6.11
N GLY A 93 8.18 -2.46 -6.87
CA GLY A 93 9.51 -2.10 -7.38
C GLY A 93 9.48 -0.85 -8.24
N ILE A 94 8.49 -0.74 -9.15
CA ILE A 94 8.34 0.43 -10.02
C ILE A 94 7.99 1.68 -9.21
N VAL A 95 7.07 1.58 -8.24
CA VAL A 95 6.73 2.70 -7.35
C VAL A 95 7.97 3.17 -6.58
N GLY A 96 8.75 2.24 -6.01
CA GLY A 96 9.99 2.57 -5.31
C GLY A 96 11.00 3.33 -6.18
N LEU A 97 11.15 2.91 -7.44
CA LEU A 97 11.99 3.61 -8.41
C LEU A 97 11.47 5.03 -8.68
N LEU A 98 10.17 5.20 -8.92
CA LEU A 98 9.56 6.50 -9.18
C LEU A 98 9.72 7.46 -7.99
N VAL A 99 9.59 6.99 -6.76
CA VAL A 99 9.82 7.80 -5.55
C VAL A 99 11.29 8.23 -5.44
N GLY A 100 12.22 7.29 -5.69
CA GLY A 100 13.65 7.58 -5.73
C GLY A 100 14.03 8.62 -6.78
N PHE A 101 13.44 8.52 -7.98
CA PHE A 101 13.70 9.48 -9.07
C PHE A 101 13.06 10.86 -8.85
N THR A 102 11.89 10.93 -8.23
CA THR A 102 11.16 12.20 -8.05
C THR A 102 11.53 12.95 -6.77
N GLY A 103 12.37 12.37 -5.89
CA GLY A 103 12.79 13.00 -4.63
C GLY A 103 11.65 13.20 -3.63
N THR A 104 10.48 12.59 -3.86
CA THR A 104 9.28 12.74 -3.03
C THR A 104 9.29 11.75 -1.85
N GLY A 105 10.28 11.88 -0.95
CA GLY A 105 10.43 10.98 0.21
C GLY A 105 9.32 11.03 1.27
N ASN A 106 8.33 11.92 1.13
CA ASN A 106 7.26 12.17 2.10
C ASN A 106 5.84 12.12 1.51
N VAL A 107 5.65 11.54 0.32
CA VAL A 107 4.28 11.31 -0.16
C VAL A 107 3.67 10.18 0.69
N PRO A 108 2.43 10.31 1.21
CA PRO A 108 1.73 9.27 1.98
C PRO A 108 1.33 8.04 1.14
N ILE A 109 2.12 7.69 0.15
CA ILE A 109 2.01 6.42 -0.53
C ILE A 109 2.58 5.34 0.38
N PRO A 110 1.97 4.16 0.39
CA PRO A 110 2.60 3.00 0.97
C PRO A 110 4.01 2.82 0.37
N THR A 111 5.05 2.92 1.18
CA THR A 111 6.44 2.68 0.77
C THR A 111 6.90 1.24 1.06
N ASN A 112 6.04 0.46 1.72
CA ASN A 112 6.32 -0.89 2.18
C ASN A 112 5.22 -1.89 1.85
N ILE A 113 5.59 -3.04 1.28
CA ILE A 113 4.67 -4.14 0.98
C ILE A 113 3.97 -4.56 2.27
N GLY A 114 2.65 -4.33 2.34
CA GLY A 114 1.84 -4.75 3.48
C GLY A 114 2.12 -4.04 4.81
N GLY A 115 2.74 -2.86 4.78
CA GLY A 115 3.10 -2.13 6.00
C GLY A 115 4.25 -2.75 6.80
N ILE A 116 5.00 -3.68 6.20
CA ILE A 116 6.19 -4.28 6.82
C ILE A 116 7.34 -3.29 6.69
N ASN A 117 7.70 -2.62 7.78
CA ASN A 117 8.79 -1.64 7.78
C ASN A 117 10.12 -2.35 7.46
N PRO A 118 10.89 -1.94 6.43
CA PRO A 118 12.23 -2.44 6.22
C PRO A 118 13.05 -2.04 7.45
N ILE A 119 13.59 -3.07 8.11
CA ILE A 119 14.45 -2.96 9.30
C ILE A 119 15.76 -2.27 8.90
#